data_AF-A0A7C1KUK1-F1
#
_entry.id   AF-A0A7C1KUK1-F1
#
_cell.length_a   1.000
_cell.length_b   1.000
_cell.length_c   1.000
_cell.angle_alpha   90.00
_cell.angle_beta   90.00
_cell.angle_gamma   90.00
#
_symmetry.space_group_name_H-M   'P 1'
#
loop_
_entity.id
_entity.type
_entity.pdbx_description
1 polymer ?
#
loop_
_entity_poly.entity_id
_entity_poly.type
_entity_poly.pdbx_seq_one_letter_code
_entity_poly.pdbx_strand_id
1 'polypeptide(L)'
;TEDKAVIEDFRIFGRDLGMAFQIRDDIIGTWCDTESTGKPQGSDIENKKKTLPVIYTFENCSQDERSKLDEIYDKAALSRADVEYVIKLMDSKGAYDYAVKTASKYEKNALAALKRINLASEAEEKILALTDFLIKRDY
;
A
#
# COMPACT_ATOMS: atom_id res chain seq x y z
N THR A 1 -5.86 0.52 31.47
CA THR A 1 -7.31 0.68 31.28
C THR A 1 -7.91 -0.67 30.98
N GLU A 2 -9.02 -1.04 31.62
CA GLU A 2 -9.77 -2.29 31.33
C GLU A 2 -11.00 -2.03 30.47
N ASP A 3 -11.18 -0.79 30.02
CA ASP A 3 -12.28 -0.41 29.15
C ASP A 3 -12.14 -1.10 27.79
N LYS A 4 -13.05 -2.03 27.52
CA LYS A 4 -13.08 -2.83 26.30
C LYS A 4 -13.27 -1.99 25.04
N ALA A 5 -14.02 -0.88 25.13
CA ALA A 5 -14.24 0.01 24.00
C ALA A 5 -12.93 0.72 23.62
N VAL A 6 -12.21 1.24 24.62
CA VAL A 6 -10.89 1.87 24.41
C VAL A 6 -9.89 0.89 23.82
N ILE A 7 -9.83 -0.35 24.33
CA ILE A 7 -8.94 -1.38 23.80
C ILE A 7 -9.28 -1.72 22.33
N GLU A 8 -10.56 -1.80 22.00
CA GLU A 8 -11.00 -2.07 20.63
C GLU A 8 -10.66 -0.92 19.69
N ASP A 9 -10.86 0.34 20.10
CA ASP A 9 -10.50 1.50 19.28
C ASP A 9 -8.99 1.59 19.04
N PHE A 10 -8.14 1.24 20.03
CA PHE A 10 -6.70 1.11 19.81
C PHE A 10 -6.35 -0.01 18.82
N ARG A 11 -7.06 -1.15 18.90
CA ARG A 11 -6.86 -2.28 17.96
C ARG A 11 -7.22 -1.85 16.54
N ILE A 12 -8.34 -1.16 16.34
CA ILE A 12 -8.76 -0.63 15.04
C ILE A 12 -7.75 0.38 14.52
N PHE A 13 -7.34 1.34 15.37
CA PHE A 13 -6.34 2.34 15.02
C PHE A 13 -5.04 1.71 14.52
N GLY A 14 -4.45 0.79 15.31
CA GLY A 14 -3.18 0.16 14.96
C GLY A 14 -3.29 -0.70 13.70
N ARG A 15 -4.36 -1.49 13.55
CA ARG A 15 -4.60 -2.31 12.36
C ARG A 15 -4.70 -1.45 11.11
N ASP A 16 -5.55 -0.43 11.14
CA ASP A 16 -5.83 0.37 9.95
C ASP A 16 -4.65 1.28 9.60
N LEU A 17 -3.90 1.79 10.59
CA LEU A 17 -2.63 2.47 10.35
C LEU A 17 -1.61 1.55 9.65
N GLY A 18 -1.47 0.31 10.15
CA GLY A 18 -0.59 -0.68 9.54
C GLY A 18 -0.98 -1.03 8.10
N MET A 19 -2.28 -1.16 7.82
CA MET A 19 -2.79 -1.39 6.46
C MET A 19 -2.49 -0.21 5.53
N ALA A 20 -2.74 1.02 5.98
CA ALA A 20 -2.43 2.22 5.20
C ALA A 20 -0.92 2.31 4.91
N PHE A 21 -0.08 2.03 5.91
CA PHE A 21 1.37 2.03 5.78
C PHE A 21 1.86 0.99 4.75
N GLN A 22 1.42 -0.27 4.85
CA GLN A 22 1.87 -1.32 3.94
C GLN A 22 1.43 -1.07 2.50
N ILE A 23 0.20 -0.58 2.28
CA ILE A 23 -0.25 -0.27 0.91
C ILE A 23 0.57 0.88 0.32
N ARG A 24 0.92 1.90 1.13
CA ARG A 24 1.84 2.95 0.68
C ARG A 24 3.21 2.37 0.33
N ASP A 25 3.78 1.51 1.19
CA ASP A 25 5.05 0.80 0.94
C ASP A 25 5.04 0.06 -0.42
N ASP A 26 3.98 -0.69 -0.70
CA ASP A 26 3.78 -1.40 -1.98
C ASP A 26 3.70 -0.42 -3.17
N ILE A 27 3.11 0.78 -2.99
CA ILE A 27 3.07 1.81 -4.03
C ILE A 27 4.49 2.31 -4.34
N ILE A 28 5.31 2.58 -3.34
CA ILE A 28 6.69 3.05 -3.58
C ILE A 28 7.52 1.95 -4.22
N GLY A 29 7.41 0.71 -3.72
CA GLY A 29 8.14 -0.44 -4.24
C GLY A 29 7.82 -0.75 -5.72
N THR A 30 6.66 -0.30 -6.19
CA THR A 30 6.20 -0.46 -7.58
C THR A 30 6.48 0.77 -8.45
N TRP A 31 6.13 1.99 -8.02
CA TRP A 31 6.10 3.18 -8.90
C TRP A 31 7.19 4.22 -8.66
N CYS A 32 7.80 4.30 -7.48
CA CYS A 32 8.82 5.33 -7.21
C CYS A 32 10.17 4.94 -7.79
N ASP A 33 10.83 5.91 -8.44
CA ASP A 33 12.15 5.74 -9.04
C ASP A 33 13.28 6.20 -8.10
N THR A 34 14.49 5.73 -8.40
CA THR A 34 15.71 5.67 -7.57
C THR A 34 16.20 6.89 -6.78
N GLU A 35 15.76 8.13 -7.02
CA GLU A 35 16.45 9.30 -6.43
C GLU A 35 16.45 9.30 -4.88
N SER A 36 15.47 8.63 -4.25
CA SER A 36 15.38 8.45 -2.80
C SER A 36 15.63 7.01 -2.29
N THR A 37 15.67 5.98 -3.16
CA THR A 37 15.59 4.56 -2.74
C THR A 37 16.73 3.64 -3.21
N GLY A 38 17.52 4.02 -4.22
CA GLY A 38 18.66 3.22 -4.71
C GLY A 38 18.32 1.93 -5.49
N LYS A 39 17.05 1.64 -5.81
CA LYS A 39 16.62 0.55 -6.72
C LYS A 39 15.78 1.04 -7.91
N PRO A 40 15.87 0.41 -9.09
CA PRO A 40 15.06 0.78 -10.24
C PRO A 40 13.55 0.59 -9.95
N GLN A 41 12.70 1.45 -10.50
CA GLN A 41 11.23 1.33 -10.43
C GLN A 41 10.77 -0.12 -10.71
N GLY A 42 9.76 -0.60 -9.96
CA GLY A 42 9.17 -1.92 -10.15
C GLY A 42 9.84 -3.05 -9.38
N SER A 43 10.60 -2.73 -8.33
CA SER A 43 11.30 -3.73 -7.51
C SER A 43 10.37 -4.79 -6.91
N ASP A 44 9.12 -4.44 -6.56
CA ASP A 44 8.16 -5.40 -6.04
C ASP A 44 7.69 -6.40 -7.11
N ILE A 45 7.57 -5.94 -8.36
CA ILE A 45 7.22 -6.80 -9.50
C ILE A 45 8.39 -7.71 -9.85
N GLU A 46 9.63 -7.20 -9.86
CA GLU A 46 10.83 -7.99 -10.08
C GLU A 46 10.94 -9.14 -9.07
N ASN A 47 10.60 -8.87 -7.81
CA ASN A 47 10.54 -9.88 -6.74
C ASN A 47 9.23 -10.69 -6.73
N LYS A 48 8.35 -10.49 -7.71
CA LYS A 48 7.04 -11.15 -7.86
C LYS A 48 6.16 -11.08 -6.61
N LYS A 49 6.25 -9.98 -5.85
CA LYS A 49 5.37 -9.77 -4.70
C LYS A 49 3.93 -9.65 -5.19
N LYS A 50 3.02 -10.36 -4.53
CA LYS A 50 1.58 -10.30 -4.81
C LYS A 50 0.93 -9.17 -4.01
N THR A 51 1.40 -7.95 -4.24
CA THR A 51 0.91 -6.75 -3.55
C THR A 51 -0.53 -6.43 -3.96
N LEU A 52 -1.20 -5.56 -3.20
CA LEU A 52 -2.58 -5.14 -3.51
C LEU A 52 -2.77 -4.70 -4.97
N PRO A 53 -1.94 -3.82 -5.55
CA PRO A 53 -2.15 -3.39 -6.93
C PRO A 53 -1.91 -4.50 -7.95
N VAL A 54 -1.02 -5.48 -7.68
CA VAL A 54 -0.84 -6.66 -8.54
C VAL A 54 -2.12 -7.49 -8.56
N ILE A 55 -2.66 -7.82 -7.38
CA ILE A 55 -3.91 -8.59 -7.26
C ILE A 55 -5.04 -7.89 -8.01
N TYR A 56 -5.20 -6.58 -7.78
CA TYR A 56 -6.21 -5.78 -8.46
C TYR A 56 -6.07 -5.84 -9.99
N THR A 57 -4.85 -5.78 -10.52
CA THR A 57 -4.61 -5.90 -11.97
C THR A 57 -5.00 -7.28 -12.50
N PHE A 58 -4.66 -8.37 -11.80
CA PHE A 58 -5.09 -9.72 -12.18
C PHE A 58 -6.62 -9.87 -12.19
N GLU A 59 -7.33 -9.20 -11.28
CA GLU A 59 -8.79 -9.25 -11.20
C GLU A 59 -9.50 -8.40 -12.27
N ASN A 60 -8.83 -7.40 -12.84
CA ASN A 60 -9.43 -6.42 -13.76
C ASN A 60 -8.85 -6.47 -15.19
N CYS A 61 -8.03 -7.47 -15.49
CA CYS A 61 -7.45 -7.68 -16.81
C CYS A 61 -8.35 -8.52 -17.74
N SER A 62 -8.13 -8.39 -19.05
CA SER A 62 -8.74 -9.26 -20.05
C SER A 62 -8.12 -10.66 -20.00
N GLN A 63 -8.74 -11.63 -20.66
CA GLN A 63 -8.21 -13.00 -20.72
C GLN A 63 -6.81 -13.06 -21.35
N ASP A 64 -6.54 -12.25 -22.37
CA ASP A 64 -5.25 -12.20 -23.06
C ASP A 64 -4.18 -11.56 -22.17
N GLU A 65 -4.52 -10.45 -21.50
CA GLU A 65 -3.65 -9.80 -20.52
C GLU A 65 -3.36 -10.73 -19.34
N ARG A 66 -4.35 -11.48 -18.86
CA ARG A 66 -4.18 -12.46 -17.79
C ARG A 66 -3.23 -13.58 -18.20
N SER A 67 -3.40 -14.11 -19.41
CA SER A 67 -2.50 -15.13 -19.95
C SER A 67 -1.07 -14.61 -20.05
N LYS A 68 -0.89 -13.33 -20.43
CA LYS A 68 0.43 -12.70 -20.47
C LYS A 68 1.04 -12.48 -19.09
N LEU A 69 0.23 -12.07 -18.13
CA LEU A 69 0.64 -11.94 -16.73
C LEU A 69 1.05 -13.29 -16.13
N ASP A 70 0.27 -14.34 -16.36
CA ASP A 70 0.60 -15.71 -15.92
C ASP A 70 1.96 -16.15 -16.51
N GLU A 71 2.18 -15.94 -17.82
CA GLU A 71 3.47 -16.22 -18.49
C GLU A 71 4.63 -15.46 -17.84
N ILE A 72 4.46 -14.15 -17.56
CA ILE A 72 5.50 -13.33 -16.93
C ILE A 72 5.82 -13.81 -15.51
N TYR A 73 4.79 -14.09 -14.72
CA TYR A 73 4.95 -14.51 -13.32
C TYR A 73 5.50 -15.94 -13.18
N ASP A 74 5.42 -16.77 -14.22
CA ASP A 74 6.02 -18.11 -14.25
C ASP A 74 7.53 -18.11 -14.61
N LYS A 75 8.07 -17.04 -15.21
CA LYS A 75 9.50 -16.95 -15.59
C LYS A 75 10.43 -17.06 -14.39
N ALA A 76 11.54 -17.80 -14.49
CA ALA A 76 12.52 -17.88 -13.39
C ALA A 76 13.06 -16.50 -12.94
N ALA A 77 13.27 -15.59 -13.89
CA ALA A 77 13.65 -14.20 -13.66
C ALA A 77 12.92 -13.29 -14.66
N LEU A 78 12.54 -12.09 -14.22
CA LEU A 78 11.85 -11.10 -15.05
C LEU A 78 12.88 -10.20 -15.74
N SER A 79 12.66 -9.92 -17.02
CA SER A 79 13.41 -8.88 -17.72
C SER A 79 12.87 -7.49 -17.40
N ARG A 80 13.64 -6.44 -17.71
CA ARG A 80 13.16 -5.05 -17.58
C ARG A 80 11.89 -4.80 -18.39
N ALA A 81 11.80 -5.36 -19.59
CA ALA A 81 10.61 -5.26 -20.43
C ALA A 81 9.38 -5.95 -19.81
N ASP A 82 9.57 -7.04 -19.06
CA ASP A 82 8.48 -7.70 -18.33
C ASP A 82 7.95 -6.79 -17.21
N VAL A 83 8.85 -6.20 -16.42
CA VAL A 83 8.48 -5.26 -15.35
C VAL A 83 7.74 -4.06 -15.92
N GLU A 84 8.27 -3.44 -16.97
CA GLU A 84 7.63 -2.30 -17.64
C GLU A 84 6.25 -2.64 -18.23
N TYR A 85 6.08 -3.85 -18.78
CA TYR A 85 4.78 -4.32 -19.24
C TYR A 85 3.77 -4.38 -18.10
N VAL A 86 4.16 -5.00 -16.97
CA VAL A 86 3.28 -5.15 -15.80
C VAL A 86 2.89 -3.77 -15.25
N ILE A 87 3.82 -2.83 -15.09
CA ILE A 87 3.53 -1.46 -14.61
C ILE A 87 2.55 -0.75 -15.54
N LYS A 88 2.79 -0.78 -16.86
CA LYS A 88 1.88 -0.16 -17.84
C LYS A 88 0.49 -0.77 -17.78
N LEU A 89 0.41 -2.09 -17.60
CA LEU A 89 -0.87 -2.75 -17.45
C LEU A 89 -1.57 -2.31 -16.15
N MET A 90 -0.85 -2.26 -15.03
CA MET A 90 -1.34 -1.75 -13.74
C MET A 90 -1.92 -0.33 -13.87
N ASP A 91 -1.20 0.56 -14.55
CA ASP A 91 -1.65 1.93 -14.79
C ASP A 91 -2.92 1.96 -15.65
N SER A 92 -2.96 1.18 -16.74
CA SER A 92 -4.13 1.13 -17.63
C SER A 92 -5.38 0.55 -16.96
N LYS A 93 -5.24 -0.25 -15.90
CA LYS A 93 -6.37 -0.76 -15.09
C LYS A 93 -6.73 0.15 -13.93
N GLY A 94 -5.95 1.21 -13.67
CA GLY A 94 -6.16 2.11 -12.54
C GLY A 94 -5.73 1.51 -11.20
N ALA A 95 -4.76 0.58 -11.20
CA ALA A 95 -4.28 -0.08 -9.98
C ALA A 95 -3.61 0.90 -9.00
N TYR A 96 -2.87 1.90 -9.53
CA TYR A 96 -2.27 2.96 -8.72
C TYR A 96 -3.34 3.72 -7.94
N ASP A 97 -4.34 4.27 -8.64
CA ASP A 97 -5.44 5.02 -8.03
C ASP A 97 -6.22 4.17 -7.03
N TYR A 98 -6.43 2.89 -7.34
CA TYR A 98 -7.09 1.97 -6.43
C TYR A 98 -6.29 1.78 -5.13
N ALA A 99 -4.98 1.56 -5.22
CA ALA A 99 -4.11 1.40 -4.07
C ALA A 99 -4.07 2.69 -3.22
N VAL A 100 -3.91 3.86 -3.86
CA VAL A 100 -3.94 5.17 -3.17
C VAL A 100 -5.25 5.38 -2.42
N LYS A 101 -6.39 5.16 -3.09
CA LYS A 101 -7.72 5.28 -2.46
C LYS A 101 -7.90 4.31 -1.30
N THR A 102 -7.39 3.09 -1.43
CA THR A 102 -7.47 2.07 -0.39
C THR A 102 -6.63 2.45 0.82
N ALA A 103 -5.39 2.91 0.62
CA ALA A 103 -4.54 3.43 1.69
C ALA A 103 -5.21 4.60 2.42
N SER A 104 -5.74 5.58 1.68
CA SER A 104 -6.47 6.72 2.26
C SER A 104 -7.71 6.32 3.05
N LYS A 105 -8.40 5.24 2.66
CA LYS A 105 -9.54 4.70 3.40
C LYS A 105 -9.10 4.17 4.77
N TYR A 106 -8.05 3.37 4.80
CA TYR A 106 -7.50 2.84 6.05
C TYR A 106 -6.95 3.95 6.95
N GLU A 107 -6.25 4.93 6.39
CA GLU A 107 -5.80 6.12 7.11
C GLU A 107 -6.95 6.87 7.79
N LYS A 108 -8.04 7.14 7.05
CA LYS A 108 -9.23 7.81 7.60
C LYS A 108 -9.85 7.00 8.74
N ASN A 109 -9.94 5.69 8.59
CA ASN A 109 -10.49 4.82 9.62
C ASN A 109 -9.62 4.80 10.88
N ALA A 110 -8.28 4.76 10.72
CA ALA A 110 -7.33 4.82 11.82
C ALA A 110 -7.51 6.13 12.61
N LEU A 111 -7.50 7.27 11.92
CA LEU A 111 -7.68 8.59 12.56
C LEU A 111 -9.05 8.72 13.23
N ALA A 112 -10.11 8.16 12.66
CA ALA A 112 -11.43 8.14 13.27
C ALA A 112 -11.46 7.28 14.54
N ALA A 113 -10.73 6.17 14.58
CA ALA A 113 -10.61 5.32 15.77
C ALA A 113 -9.82 6.02 16.87
N LEU A 114 -8.69 6.65 16.54
CA LEU A 114 -7.89 7.42 17.50
C LEU A 114 -8.72 8.51 18.19
N LYS A 115 -9.55 9.24 17.43
CA LYS A 115 -10.43 10.29 17.98
C LYS A 115 -11.43 9.77 19.01
N ARG A 116 -11.89 8.51 18.91
CA ARG A 116 -12.84 7.93 19.87
C ARG A 116 -12.22 7.57 21.22
N ILE A 117 -10.89 7.36 21.25
CA ILE A 117 -10.14 7.02 22.47
C ILE A 117 -10.11 8.19 23.46
N ASN A 118 -10.28 9.43 22.99
CA ASN A 118 -10.29 10.66 23.80
C ASN A 118 -9.06 10.76 24.71
N LEU A 119 -7.88 10.73 24.07
CA LEU A 119 -6.59 10.81 24.76
C LEU A 119 -6.35 12.18 25.39
N ALA A 120 -5.46 12.22 26.39
CA ALA A 120 -4.90 13.49 26.83
C ALA A 120 -4.16 14.17 25.67
N SER A 121 -4.26 15.49 25.55
CA SER A 121 -3.78 16.25 24.38
C SER A 121 -2.33 15.96 24.02
N GLU A 122 -1.43 15.86 25.01
CA GLU A 122 -0.01 15.54 24.76
C GLU A 122 0.20 14.15 24.13
N ALA A 123 -0.59 13.15 24.54
CA ALA A 123 -0.50 11.80 23.99
C ALA A 123 -1.10 11.74 22.58
N GLU A 124 -2.20 12.44 22.36
CA GLU A 124 -2.83 12.55 21.04
C GLU A 124 -1.90 13.20 20.03
N GLU A 125 -1.26 14.33 20.38
CA GLU A 125 -0.30 15.04 19.53
C GLU A 125 0.86 14.13 19.10
N LYS A 126 1.44 13.37 20.04
CA LYS A 126 2.54 12.43 19.76
C LYS A 126 2.12 11.31 18.81
N ILE A 127 0.93 10.74 19.01
CA ILE A 127 0.43 9.66 18.14
C ILE A 127 0.07 10.19 16.76
N LEU A 128 -0.53 11.38 16.68
CA LEU A 128 -0.82 12.03 15.39
C LEU A 128 0.47 12.35 14.63
N ALA A 129 1.51 12.84 15.30
CA ALA A 129 2.82 13.07 14.68
C ALA A 129 3.45 11.78 14.14
N LEU A 130 3.39 10.68 14.92
CA LEU A 130 3.84 9.36 14.46
C LEU A 130 3.01 8.86 13.26
N THR A 131 1.69 9.03 13.32
CA THR A 131 0.78 8.66 12.23
C THR A 131 1.12 9.41 10.95
N ASP A 132 1.33 10.72 11.06
CA ASP A 132 1.72 11.56 9.93
C ASP A 132 3.05 11.13 9.33
N PHE A 133 4.05 10.87 10.19
CA PHE A 133 5.37 10.39 9.76
C PHE A 133 5.30 9.05 9.01
N LEU A 134 4.49 8.10 9.49
CA LEU A 134 4.35 6.79 8.86
C LEU A 134 3.62 6.90 7.50
N ILE A 135 2.65 7.80 7.40
CA ILE A 135 1.76 7.90 6.24
C ILE A 135 2.33 8.83 5.17
N LYS A 136 2.75 10.05 5.52
CA LYS A 136 3.20 11.10 4.59
C LYS A 136 4.70 11.05 4.30
N ARG A 137 5.32 9.88 4.32
CA ARG A 137 6.72 9.75 3.86
C ARG A 137 6.83 10.48 2.51
N ASP A 138 7.62 11.54 2.48
CA ASP A 138 8.00 12.25 1.26
C ASP A 138 8.98 11.32 0.52
N TYR A 139 8.71 11.04 -0.76
CA TYR A 139 9.53 10.15 -1.61
C TYR A 139 10.01 10.87 -2.85
#